data_AF-A0A7K0P4B7-F1
#
_entry.id   AF-A0A7K0P4B7-F1
#
_cell.length_a   1.000
_cell.length_b   1.000
_cell.length_c   1.000
_cell.angle_alpha   90.00
_cell.angle_beta   90.00
_cell.angle_gamma   90.00
#
_symmetry.space_group_name_H-M   'P 1'
#
loop_
_entity.id
_entity.type
_entity.pdbx_description
1 polymer ?
#
loop_
_entity_poly.entity_id
_entity_poly.type
_entity_poly.pdbx_seq_one_letter_code
_entity_poly.pdbx_strand_id
1 'polypeptide(L)' 'MPPTPIDEHLAAFALAQRKALEGVVAVIRKTLPAATETISYGMPTFKVDEVAVIGLD' A
#
# COMPACT_ATOMS: atom_id res chain seq x y z
N MET A 1 14.65 2.46 -0.81
CA MET A 1 13.53 2.54 -1.78
C MET A 1 12.89 3.92 -1.62
N PRO A 2 12.54 4.61 -2.70
CA PRO A 2 11.88 5.91 -2.60
C PRO A 2 10.57 5.76 -1.80
N PRO A 3 10.15 6.79 -1.05
CA PRO A 3 8.89 6.76 -0.32
C PRO A 3 7.74 6.56 -1.30
N THR A 4 6.90 5.58 -1.03
CA THR A 4 5.75 5.28 -1.88
C THR A 4 4.53 6.07 -1.43
N PRO A 5 3.53 6.29 -2.30
CA PRO A 5 2.29 6.95 -1.91
C PRO A 5 1.60 6.25 -0.72
N ILE A 6 1.76 4.93 -0.62
CA ILE A 6 1.26 4.13 0.49
C ILE A 6 1.99 4.49 1.78
N ASP A 7 3.32 4.63 1.76
CA ASP A 7 4.10 5.02 2.94
C ASP A 7 3.70 6.41 3.47
N GLU A 8 3.39 7.35 2.58
CA GLU A 8 2.87 8.67 2.96
C GLU A 8 1.48 8.59 3.59
N HIS A 9 0.60 7.74 3.05
CA HIS A 9 -0.72 7.51 3.65
C HIS A 9 -0.59 6.82 5.02
N LEU A 10 0.31 5.85 5.15
CA LEU A 10 0.59 5.16 6.42
C LEU A 10 1.20 6.08 7.48
N ALA A 11 1.89 7.15 7.07
CA ALA A 11 2.40 8.15 7.98
C ALA A 11 1.30 8.97 8.68
N ALA A 12 0.07 8.97 8.15
CA ALA A 12 -1.08 9.60 8.80
C ALA A 12 -1.64 8.78 9.98
N PHE A 13 -1.30 7.48 10.08
CA PHE A 13 -1.82 6.59 11.12
C PHE A 13 -0.91 6.52 12.35
N ALA A 14 -1.50 6.09 13.47
CA ALA A 14 -0.77 5.82 14.70
C ALA A 14 0.25 4.69 14.51
N LEU A 15 1.36 4.74 15.26
CA LEU A 15 2.53 3.87 15.13
C LEU A 15 2.21 2.36 15.20
N ALA A 16 1.18 1.98 15.95
CA ALA A 16 0.70 0.60 16.05
C ALA A 16 -0.04 0.14 14.77
N GLN A 17 -0.92 0.98 14.21
CA GLN A 17 -1.62 0.71 12.95
C GLN A 17 -0.63 0.67 11.79
N ARG A 18 0.27 1.66 11.73
CA ARG A 18 1.33 1.72 10.73
C ARG A 18 2.13 0.42 10.67
N LYS A 19 2.57 -0.12 11.81
CA LYS A 19 3.32 -1.40 11.85
C LYS A 19 2.55 -2.58 11.26
N ALA A 20 1.25 -2.67 11.54
CA ALA A 20 0.41 -3.72 10.99
C ALA A 20 0.27 -3.58 9.47
N LEU A 21 -0.01 -2.37 9.00
CA LEU A 21 -0.14 -2.05 7.58
C LEU A 21 1.17 -2.20 6.81
N GLU A 22 2.31 -1.77 7.37
CA GLU A 22 3.64 -1.99 6.78
C GLU A 22 3.92 -3.50 6.59
N GLY A 23 3.47 -4.34 7.54
CA GLY A 23 3.54 -5.79 7.40
C GLY A 23 2.70 -6.31 6.23
N VAL A 24 1.47 -5.82 6.09
CA VAL A 24 0.57 -6.17 4.98
C VAL A 24 1.16 -5.73 3.64
N VAL A 25 1.63 -4.48 3.54
CA VAL A 25 2.29 -3.93 2.34
C VAL A 25 3.52 -4.75 1.96
N ALA A 26 4.35 -5.12 2.94
CA ALA A 26 5.53 -5.96 2.68
C ALA A 26 5.15 -7.34 2.12
N VAL A 27 4.08 -7.95 2.62
CA VAL A 27 3.56 -9.23 2.09
C VAL A 27 3.02 -9.03 0.68
N ILE A 28 2.24 -7.98 0.42
CA ILE A 28 1.68 -7.68 -0.90
C ILE A 28 2.80 -7.46 -1.92
N ARG A 29 3.82 -6.64 -1.59
CA ARG A 29 4.99 -6.41 -2.45
C ARG A 29 5.75 -7.70 -2.76
N LYS A 30 5.82 -8.62 -1.80
CA LYS A 30 6.49 -9.92 -1.97
C LYS A 30 5.68 -10.88 -2.84
N THR A 31 4.36 -10.90 -2.67
CA THR A 31 3.46 -11.78 -3.42
C THR A 31 3.16 -11.25 -4.82
N LEU A 32 3.11 -9.93 -4.98
CA LEU A 32 2.76 -9.22 -6.21
C LEU A 32 3.83 -8.16 -6.54
N PRO A 33 5.06 -8.56 -6.93
CA PRO A 33 6.13 -7.61 -7.28
C PRO A 33 5.83 -6.80 -8.55
N ALA A 34 4.87 -7.23 -9.37
CA ALA A 34 4.38 -6.50 -10.54
C ALA A 34 3.25 -5.51 -10.21
N ALA A 35 2.80 -5.44 -8.95
CA ALA A 35 1.76 -4.50 -8.55
C ALA A 35 2.29 -3.06 -8.55
N THR A 36 1.53 -2.15 -9.15
CA THR A 36 1.74 -0.71 -9.08
C THR A 36 0.96 -0.13 -7.91
N GLU A 37 1.65 0.62 -7.07
CA GLU A 37 1.08 1.28 -5.90
C GLU A 37 0.51 2.65 -6.28
N THR A 38 -0.79 2.86 -6.08
CA THR A 38 -1.50 4.09 -6.42
C THR A 38 -2.33 4.55 -5.23
N ILE A 39 -2.71 5.82 -5.17
CA ILE A 39 -3.78 6.26 -4.25
C ILE A 39 -5.03 6.49 -5.09
N SER A 40 -6.13 5.79 -4.76
CA SER A 40 -7.45 6.03 -5.37
C SER A 40 -8.43 6.44 -4.29
N TYR A 41 -9.11 7.57 -4.50
CA TYR A 41 -10.08 8.13 -3.53
C TYR A 41 -9.51 8.33 -2.11
N GLY A 42 -8.21 8.58 -1.99
CA GLY A 42 -7.54 8.72 -0.70
C GLY A 42 -7.08 7.41 -0.08
N MET A 43 -7.42 6.25 -0.65
CA MET A 43 -7.04 4.92 -0.18
C MET A 43 -5.85 4.35 -0.95
N PRO A 44 -4.80 3.84 -0.27
CA PRO A 44 -3.74 3.09 -0.91
C PRO A 44 -4.29 1.87 -1.66
N THR A 45 -4.08 1.86 -2.97
CA THR A 45 -4.62 0.87 -3.90
C THR A 45 -3.50 0.23 -4.70
N PHE A 46 -3.39 -1.08 -4.63
CA PHE A 46 -2.49 -1.88 -5.45
C PHE A 46 -3.20 -2.28 -6.74
N LYS A 47 -2.58 -1.97 -7.87
CA LYS A 47 -3.04 -2.37 -9.20
C LYS A 47 -2.12 -3.42 -9.81
N VAL A 48 -2.66 -4.50 -10.35
CA VAL A 48 -1.93 -5.50 -11.13
C VAL A 48 -2.56 -5.52 -12.51
N ASP A 49 -1.78 -5.30 -13.56
CA ASP A 49 -2.27 -5.27 -14.96
C ASP A 49 -3.51 -4.36 -15.13
N GLU A 50 -3.42 -3.13 -14.62
CA GLU A 50 -4.50 -2.11 -14.58
C GLU A 50 -5.72 -2.42 -13.70
N VAL A 51 -5.82 -3.63 -13.16
CA VAL A 51 -6.91 -4.03 -12.25
C VAL A 51 -6.55 -3.68 -10.81
N ALA A 52 -7.43 -2.95 -10.12
CA ALA A 52 -7.30 -2.72 -8.68
C ALA A 52 -7.58 -4.03 -7.93
N VAL A 53 -6.55 -4.57 -7.27
CA VAL A 53 -6.63 -5.87 -6.58
C VAL A 53 -6.84 -5.69 -5.08
N ILE A 54 -6.22 -4.66 -4.48
CA ILE A 54 -6.27 -4.45 -3.03
C ILE A 54 -6.42 -2.95 -2.75
N GLY A 55 -7.44 -2.58 -1.99
CA GLY A 55 -7.57 -1.29 -1.34
C GLY A 55 -7.30 -1.42 0.16
N LEU A 56 -6.58 -0.46 0.73
CA LEU A 56 -6.32 -0.33 2.16
C LEU A 56 -6.96 0.97 2.65
N ASP A 57 -7.72 0.89 3.74
CA ASP A 57 -8.35 2.02 4.48
C ASP A 57 -8.26 1.75 5.99
#